data_AF-A0A953ZDX5-F1
#
_entry.id   AF-A0A953ZDX5-F1
#
_cell.length_a   1.000
_cell.length_b   1.000
_cell.length_c   1.000
_cell.angle_alpha   90.00
_cell.angle_beta   90.00
_cell.angle_gamma   90.00
#
_symmetry.space_group_name_H-M   'P 1'
#
loop_
_entity.id
_entity.type
_entity.pdbx_description
1 polymer ?
#
loop_
_entity_poly.entity_id
_entity_poly.type
_entity_poly.pdbx_seq_one_letter_code
_entity_poly.pdbx_strand_id
1 'polypeptide(L)'
;MAGSDDTDIHWIERDSREWVMFTHQPDQLTARMTCTYLETGGVEARVGSLGGRYCVEVPAAQLELAFTVYQPVDSAIMPPMAESSRKTGIHTGQRLRDEMRKRNPSGRKLHLSLGMKWVLRLAAIAGLALLLLLFFQG
;
A
#
# COMPACT_ATOMS: atom_id res chain seq x y z
N MET A 1 -31.13 32.68 -4.89
CA MET A 1 -30.15 32.91 -5.98
C MET A 1 -28.88 32.17 -5.59
N ALA A 2 -28.38 31.30 -6.46
CA ALA A 2 -27.15 30.55 -6.25
C ALA A 2 -25.95 31.48 -6.47
N GLY A 3 -25.01 31.49 -5.54
CA GLY A 3 -23.67 32.04 -5.71
C GLY A 3 -22.71 30.99 -5.17
N SER A 4 -21.97 30.38 -6.08
CA SER A 4 -21.01 29.29 -5.83
C SER A 4 -19.95 29.71 -4.81
N ASP A 5 -19.83 28.97 -3.71
CA ASP A 5 -18.58 28.90 -2.96
C ASP A 5 -17.55 28.26 -3.89
N ASP A 6 -16.81 29.15 -4.55
CA ASP A 6 -15.69 28.85 -5.42
C ASP A 6 -14.68 28.05 -4.60
N THR A 7 -14.62 26.74 -4.85
CA THR A 7 -13.69 25.85 -4.15
C THR A 7 -12.33 26.03 -4.83
N ASP A 8 -11.67 27.13 -4.49
CA ASP A 8 -10.40 27.52 -5.11
C ASP A 8 -9.31 26.51 -4.71
N ILE A 9 -8.86 25.72 -5.68
CA ILE A 9 -7.86 24.66 -5.47
C ILE A 9 -6.48 25.32 -5.50
N HIS A 10 -5.91 25.56 -4.34
CA HIS A 10 -4.52 26.00 -4.20
C HIS A 10 -3.58 24.80 -4.35
N TRP A 11 -2.83 24.78 -5.44
CA TRP A 11 -1.74 23.83 -5.63
C TRP A 11 -0.56 24.24 -4.74
N ILE A 12 -0.31 23.46 -3.68
CA ILE A 12 0.86 23.64 -2.82
C ILE A 12 2.09 23.15 -3.58
N GLU A 13 3.16 23.94 -3.54
CA GLU A 13 4.43 23.62 -4.18
C GLU A 13 4.95 22.26 -3.67
N ARG A 14 5.37 21.41 -4.61
CA ARG A 14 5.88 20.07 -4.30
C ARG A 14 7.18 20.24 -3.51
N ASP A 15 7.28 19.55 -2.38
CA ASP A 15 8.51 19.50 -1.58
C ASP A 15 9.73 19.24 -2.48
N SER A 16 10.62 20.24 -2.53
CA SER A 16 11.79 20.28 -3.41
C SER A 16 13.04 19.67 -2.77
N ARG A 17 12.95 19.27 -1.50
CA ARG A 17 14.07 18.68 -0.76
C ARG A 17 14.44 17.32 -1.35
N GLU A 18 15.74 17.02 -1.35
CA GLU A 18 16.23 15.70 -1.71
C GLU A 18 15.98 14.74 -0.54
N TRP A 19 15.18 13.71 -0.80
CA TRP A 19 14.86 12.66 0.17
C TRP A 19 15.71 11.43 -0.13
N VAL A 20 16.46 10.99 0.87
CA VAL A 20 17.36 9.85 0.77
C VAL A 20 16.85 8.70 1.63
N MET A 21 17.07 7.48 1.17
CA MET A 21 16.71 6.29 1.94
C MET A 21 17.63 6.17 3.17
N PHE A 22 17.01 6.10 4.35
CA PHE A 22 17.68 5.89 5.62
C PHE A 22 17.78 4.40 5.96
N THR A 23 16.66 3.67 5.93
CA THR A 23 16.64 2.24 6.28
C THR A 23 15.47 1.49 5.64
N HIS A 24 15.63 0.17 5.47
CA HIS A 24 14.57 -0.73 5.04
C HIS A 24 13.78 -1.27 6.23
N GLN A 25 12.49 -1.49 6.02
CA GLN A 25 11.59 -1.99 7.05
C GLN A 25 10.77 -3.18 6.54
N PRO A 26 10.47 -4.17 7.42
CA PRO A 26 9.78 -5.39 7.02
C PRO A 26 8.32 -5.12 6.60
N ASP A 27 7.69 -4.11 7.18
CA ASP A 27 6.29 -3.77 6.96
C ASP A 27 6.02 -2.27 7.15
N GLN A 28 4.82 -1.85 6.75
CA GLN A 28 4.42 -0.44 6.78
C GLN A 28 4.26 0.12 8.19
N LEU A 29 3.81 -0.69 9.16
CA LEU A 29 3.64 -0.25 10.54
C LEU A 29 5.00 0.03 11.15
N THR A 30 5.95 -0.90 11.00
CA THR A 30 7.32 -0.71 11.47
C THR A 30 7.96 0.54 10.84
N ALA A 31 7.78 0.77 9.54
CA ALA A 31 8.25 1.99 8.90
C ALA A 31 7.65 3.28 9.49
N ARG A 32 6.34 3.29 9.76
CA ARG A 32 5.68 4.44 10.41
C ARG A 32 6.21 4.68 11.82
N MET A 33 6.41 3.61 12.60
CA MET A 33 6.96 3.70 13.95
C MET A 33 8.37 4.30 13.95
N THR A 34 9.22 3.88 13.00
CA THR A 34 10.54 4.46 12.82
C THR A 34 10.47 5.94 12.43
N CYS A 35 9.54 6.34 11.55
CA CYS A 35 9.33 7.76 11.23
C CYS A 35 8.96 8.56 12.47
N THR A 36 7.97 8.10 13.25
CA THR A 36 7.57 8.77 14.48
C THR A 36 8.73 8.89 15.48
N TYR A 37 9.55 7.85 15.62
CA TYR A 37 10.73 7.92 16.48
C TYR A 37 11.71 9.01 16.02
N LEU A 38 12.04 9.05 14.73
CA LEU A 38 12.91 10.10 14.16
C LEU A 38 12.32 11.50 14.36
N GLU A 39 11.02 11.66 14.14
CA GLU A 39 10.29 12.91 14.33
C GLU A 39 10.34 13.38 15.80
N THR A 40 10.25 12.47 16.78
CA THR A 40 10.44 12.83 18.20
C THR A 40 11.85 13.33 18.51
N GLY A 41 12.85 12.92 17.73
CA GLY A 41 14.22 13.42 17.80
C GLY A 41 14.48 14.66 16.93
N GLY A 42 13.44 15.25 16.33
CA GLY A 42 13.56 16.45 15.49
C GLY A 42 14.04 16.18 14.06
N VAL A 43 13.99 14.92 13.60
CA VAL A 43 14.33 14.52 12.24
C VAL A 43 13.05 14.29 11.44
N GLU A 44 12.88 14.99 10.34
CA GLU A 44 11.78 14.72 9.42
C GLU A 44 11.97 13.37 8.74
N ALA A 45 10.92 12.56 8.71
CA ALA A 45 10.95 11.25 8.11
C ALA A 45 9.65 10.97 7.36
N ARG A 46 9.73 10.14 6.32
CA ARG A 46 8.55 9.65 5.61
C ARG A 46 8.70 8.20 5.22
N VAL A 47 7.56 7.53 5.01
CA VAL A 47 7.54 6.17 4.50
C VAL A 47 7.64 6.21 2.98
N GLY A 48 8.70 5.60 2.45
CA GLY A 48 8.90 5.36 1.04
C GLY A 48 8.62 3.90 0.66
N SER A 49 8.79 3.62 -0.63
CA SER A 49 8.88 2.24 -1.12
C SER A 49 9.98 2.12 -2.16
N LEU A 50 10.88 1.16 -1.94
CA LEU A 50 11.96 0.84 -2.86
C LEU A 50 11.98 -0.66 -3.12
N GLY A 51 11.92 -1.06 -4.40
CA GLY A 51 11.96 -2.47 -4.78
C GLY A 51 10.85 -3.33 -4.19
N GLY A 52 9.67 -2.75 -3.95
CA GLY A 52 8.53 -3.45 -3.34
C GLY A 52 8.64 -3.67 -1.82
N ARG A 53 9.67 -3.10 -1.18
CA ARG A 53 9.83 -3.09 0.28
C ARG A 53 9.48 -1.70 0.82
N TYR A 54 9.10 -1.65 2.10
CA TYR A 54 8.93 -0.39 2.80
C TYR A 54 10.30 0.15 3.21
N CYS A 55 10.49 1.45 3.11
CA CYS A 55 11.67 2.13 3.59
C CYS A 55 11.29 3.41 4.33
N VAL A 56 12.22 3.89 5.13
CA VAL A 56 12.16 5.22 5.73
C VAL A 56 13.10 6.12 4.96
N GLU A 57 12.59 7.28 4.55
CA GLU A 57 13.34 8.31 3.86
C GLU A 57 13.44 9.54 4.76
N VAL A 58 14.59 10.22 4.73
CA VAL A 58 14.86 11.45 5.46
C VAL A 58 15.43 12.49 4.49
N PRO A 59 15.31 13.80 4.78
CA PRO A 59 16.00 14.82 3.98
C PRO A 59 17.51 14.60 4.00
N ALA A 60 18.19 14.73 2.86
CA ALA A 60 19.64 14.53 2.75
C ALA A 60 20.43 15.38 3.77
N ALA A 61 19.97 16.60 4.02
CA ALA A 61 20.56 17.52 5.01
C ALA A 61 20.48 17.03 6.47
N GLN A 62 19.56 16.11 6.78
CA GLN A 62 19.32 15.58 8.14
C GLN A 62 19.82 14.13 8.31
N LEU A 63 20.48 13.55 7.30
CA LEU A 63 20.90 12.15 7.35
C LEU A 63 21.83 11.82 8.53
N GLU A 64 22.84 12.67 8.77
CA GLU A 64 23.77 12.51 9.90
C GLU A 64 23.05 12.63 11.26
N LEU A 65 22.07 13.53 11.35
CA LEU A 65 21.24 13.68 12.54
C LEU A 65 20.37 12.44 12.75
N ALA A 66 19.82 11.86 11.67
CA ALA A 66 19.04 10.63 11.72
C ALA A 66 19.85 9.46 12.31
N PHE A 67 21.13 9.30 11.90
CA PHE A 67 22.02 8.31 12.49
C PHE A 67 22.35 8.56 13.96
N THR A 68 22.42 9.83 14.36
CA THR A 68 22.69 10.20 15.77
C THR A 68 21.48 9.91 16.67
N VAL A 69 20.28 10.18 16.17
CA VAL A 69 19.02 9.97 16.89
C VAL A 69 18.64 8.49 16.93
N TYR A 70 18.82 7.77 15.82
CA TYR A 70 18.41 6.38 15.69
C TYR A 70 19.42 5.45 16.36
N GLN A 71 19.15 5.08 17.61
CA GLN A 71 19.80 3.97 18.27
C GLN A 71 18.93 2.73 18.08
N PRO A 72 19.30 1.78 17.21
CA PRO A 72 18.59 0.51 17.11
C PRO A 72 18.76 -0.20 18.45
N VAL A 73 17.73 -0.15 19.29
CA VAL A 73 17.73 -0.90 20.53
C VAL A 73 17.48 -2.36 20.16
N ASP A 74 18.41 -3.26 20.48
CA ASP A 74 18.24 -4.71 20.35
C ASP A 74 17.06 -5.25 21.17
N SER A 75 16.43 -4.42 22.01
CA SER A 75 15.28 -4.77 22.82
C SER A 75 14.00 -4.22 22.21
N ALA A 76 13.05 -5.14 22.00
CA ALA A 76 11.70 -4.93 21.52
C ALA A 76 10.85 -4.06 22.45
N ILE A 77 11.25 -2.82 22.71
CA ILE A 77 10.42 -1.82 23.37
C ILE A 77 9.69 -1.05 22.27
N MET A 78 8.70 -1.73 21.68
CA MET A 78 7.61 -1.02 21.05
C MET A 78 6.98 -0.11 22.11
N PRO A 79 6.69 1.18 21.81
CA PRO A 79 5.94 1.99 22.74
C PRO A 79 4.61 1.28 23.05
N PRO A 80 4.10 1.36 24.30
CA PRO A 80 2.89 0.67 24.67
C PRO A 80 1.76 1.09 23.72
N MET A 81 1.20 0.13 22.97
CA MET A 81 0.05 0.34 22.08
C MET A 81 -1.26 0.60 22.86
N ALA A 82 -1.20 1.38 23.92
CA ALA A 82 -2.34 1.60 24.81
C ALA A 82 -3.41 2.55 24.21
N GLU A 83 -3.08 3.35 23.19
CA GLU A 83 -4.02 4.36 22.67
C GLU A 83 -4.41 4.24 21.18
N SER A 84 -3.69 3.45 20.37
CA SER A 84 -4.07 3.23 18.96
C SER A 84 -5.21 2.21 18.76
N SER A 85 -5.59 1.50 19.83
CA SER A 85 -6.71 0.53 19.82
C SER A 85 -8.10 1.17 19.97
N ARG A 86 -8.22 2.50 20.00
CA ARG A 86 -9.54 3.17 19.81
C ARG A 86 -9.97 3.12 18.35
N LYS A 87 -10.33 1.92 17.91
CA LYS A 87 -11.54 1.60 17.13
C LYS A 87 -11.90 2.59 16.00
N THR A 88 -11.04 2.80 15.02
CA THR A 88 -11.40 3.48 13.76
C THR A 88 -11.22 2.62 12.50
N GLY A 89 -10.70 1.40 12.60
CA GLY A 89 -10.42 0.57 11.42
C GLY A 89 -11.62 -0.10 10.75
N ILE A 90 -12.61 -0.57 11.53
CA ILE A 90 -13.68 -1.43 10.97
C ILE A 90 -14.79 -0.59 10.28
N HIS A 91 -15.15 0.56 10.85
CA HIS A 91 -16.21 1.41 10.28
C HIS A 91 -15.74 2.28 9.10
N THR A 92 -14.47 2.68 9.05
CA THR A 92 -13.95 3.56 7.99
C THR A 92 -13.89 2.83 6.65
N GLY A 93 -13.50 1.56 6.63
CA GLY A 93 -13.45 0.75 5.41
C GLY A 93 -14.83 0.36 4.85
N GLN A 94 -15.86 0.22 5.69
CA GLN A 94 -17.24 0.06 5.23
C GLN A 94 -17.82 1.37 4.70
N ARG A 95 -17.61 2.48 5.42
CA ARG A 95 -18.05 3.80 4.98
C ARG A 95 -17.42 4.24 3.66
N LEU A 96 -16.13 3.97 3.44
CA LEU A 96 -15.46 4.25 2.17
C LEU A 96 -16.05 3.43 1.02
N ARG A 97 -16.35 2.15 1.25
CA ARG A 97 -17.00 1.27 0.26
C ARG A 97 -18.41 1.74 -0.08
N ASP A 98 -19.17 2.18 0.93
CA ASP A 98 -20.52 2.69 0.73
C ASP A 98 -20.52 4.05 0.01
N GLU A 99 -19.57 4.93 0.33
CA GLU A 99 -19.37 6.20 -0.37
C GLU A 99 -18.91 5.98 -1.83
N MET A 100 -17.99 5.05 -2.08
CA MET A 100 -17.57 4.68 -3.44
C MET A 100 -18.72 4.06 -4.25
N ARG A 101 -19.53 3.20 -3.62
CA ARG A 101 -20.72 2.59 -4.25
C ARG A 101 -21.80 3.62 -4.56
N LYS A 102 -21.97 4.65 -3.72
CA LYS A 102 -22.88 5.78 -3.99
C LYS A 102 -22.40 6.69 -5.12
N ARG A 103 -21.08 6.92 -5.23
CA ARG A 103 -20.50 7.79 -6.27
C ARG A 103 -20.45 7.13 -7.66
N ASN A 104 -20.53 5.80 -7.74
CA ASN A 104 -20.49 5.09 -9.02
C ASN A 104 -21.55 3.95 -9.07
N PRO A 105 -22.85 4.27 -9.23
CA PRO A 105 -23.93 3.29 -9.22
C PRO A 105 -23.89 2.34 -10.44
N SER A 106 -23.12 2.67 -11.48
CA SER A 106 -22.86 1.81 -12.63
C SER A 106 -21.60 0.97 -12.45
N GLY A 107 -21.41 0.42 -11.24
CA GLY A 107 -20.38 -0.58 -10.95
C GLY A 107 -20.45 -1.69 -11.99
N ARG A 108 -19.58 -1.58 -13.00
CA ARG A 108 -19.43 -2.53 -14.10
C ARG A 108 -19.45 -3.92 -13.50
N LYS A 109 -20.45 -4.71 -13.89
CA LYS A 109 -20.40 -6.16 -13.76
C LYS A 109 -19.03 -6.58 -14.28
N LEU A 110 -18.15 -7.02 -13.39
CA LEU A 110 -16.90 -7.67 -13.74
C LEU A 110 -17.28 -8.78 -14.72
N HIS A 111 -16.98 -8.55 -16.00
CA HIS A 111 -17.24 -9.50 -17.07
C HIS A 111 -16.19 -10.62 -16.99
N LEU A 112 -16.29 -11.39 -15.92
CA LEU A 112 -15.59 -12.63 -15.67
C LEU A 112 -16.28 -13.72 -16.49
N SER A 113 -16.26 -13.63 -17.83
CA SER A 113 -16.90 -14.69 -18.64
C SER A 113 -16.25 -15.03 -19.98
N LEU A 114 -15.25 -14.29 -20.47
CA LEU A 114 -14.65 -14.63 -21.77
C LEU A 114 -13.33 -15.39 -21.71
N GLY A 115 -12.45 -15.14 -20.72
CA GLY A 115 -11.14 -15.79 -20.66
C GLY A 115 -11.18 -17.27 -20.23
N MET A 116 -12.07 -17.63 -19.30
CA MET A 116 -12.08 -18.96 -18.69
C MET A 116 -12.67 -20.05 -19.60
N LYS A 117 -13.51 -19.68 -20.58
CA LYS A 117 -14.07 -20.64 -21.55
C LYS A 117 -13.02 -21.19 -22.52
N TRP A 118 -12.03 -20.39 -22.91
CA TRP A 118 -10.97 -20.84 -23.83
C TRP A 118 -9.97 -21.76 -23.13
N VAL A 119 -9.62 -21.45 -21.87
CA VAL A 119 -8.72 -22.29 -21.06
C VAL A 119 -9.34 -23.68 -20.81
N LEU A 120 -10.64 -23.74 -20.49
CA LEU A 120 -11.32 -25.02 -20.28
C LEU A 120 -11.44 -25.85 -21.57
N ARG A 121 -11.67 -25.19 -22.72
CA ARG A 121 -11.75 -25.86 -24.04
C ARG A 121 -10.39 -26.39 -24.50
N LEU A 122 -9.30 -25.65 -24.27
CA LEU A 122 -7.95 -26.13 -24.61
C LEU A 122 -7.54 -27.32 -23.74
N ALA A 123 -7.86 -27.31 -22.45
CA ALA A 123 -7.58 -28.44 -21.56
C ALA A 123 -8.36 -29.71 -21.97
N ALA A 124 -9.63 -29.56 -22.39
CA ALA A 124 -10.43 -30.69 -22.85
C ALA A 124 -9.91 -31.32 -24.16
N ILE A 125 -9.45 -30.50 -25.12
CA ILE A 125 -8.89 -31.00 -26.39
C ILE A 125 -7.55 -31.72 -26.17
N ALA A 126 -6.68 -31.16 -25.31
CA ALA A 126 -5.42 -31.81 -24.97
C ALA A 126 -5.63 -33.15 -24.24
N GLY A 127 -6.61 -33.22 -23.33
CA GLY A 127 -6.98 -34.46 -22.64
C GLY A 127 -7.53 -35.53 -23.59
N LEU A 128 -8.38 -35.17 -24.55
CA LEU A 128 -8.94 -36.10 -25.53
C LEU A 128 -7.86 -36.65 -26.47
N ALA A 129 -6.93 -35.81 -26.92
CA ALA A 129 -5.81 -36.23 -27.78
C ALA A 129 -4.87 -37.22 -27.07
N LEU A 130 -4.59 -37.00 -25.79
CA LEU A 130 -3.77 -37.91 -24.98
C LEU A 130 -4.46 -39.28 -24.82
N LEU A 131 -5.77 -39.28 -24.61
CA LEU A 131 -6.55 -40.50 -24.41
C LEU A 131 -6.64 -41.35 -25.70
N LEU A 132 -6.77 -40.69 -26.86
CA LEU A 132 -6.73 -41.36 -28.17
C LEU A 132 -5.35 -41.95 -28.50
N LEU A 133 -4.27 -41.26 -28.14
CA LEU A 133 -2.91 -41.78 -28.30
C LEU A 133 -2.66 -43.03 -27.46
N LEU A 134 -3.19 -43.09 -26.23
CA LEU A 134 -3.10 -44.26 -25.38
C LEU A 134 -3.93 -45.45 -25.90
N PHE A 135 -5.05 -45.18 -26.58
CA PHE A 135 -5.92 -46.23 -27.13
C PHE A 135 -5.41 -46.86 -28.44
N PHE A 136 -4.57 -46.15 -29.19
CA PHE A 136 -3.99 -46.65 -30.45
C PHE A 136 -2.62 -47.34 -30.29
N GLN A 137 -2.04 -47.35 -29.09
CA GLN A 137 -0.77 -48.02 -28.77
C GLN A 137 -0.93 -49.34 -27.98
N GLY A 138 -2.16 -49.81 -27.74
CA GLY A 138 -2.46 -51.12 -27.15
C GLY A 138 -3.19 -52.02 -28.14
#